data_AF-A0A4P7JKR0-F1
#
_entry.id   AF-A0A4P7JKR0-F1
#
_cell.length_a   1.000
_cell.length_b   1.000
_cell.length_c   1.000
_cell.angle_alpha   90.00
_cell.angle_beta   90.00
_cell.angle_gamma   90.00
#
_symmetry.space_group_name_H-M   'P 1'
#
loop_
_entity.id
_entity.type
_entity.pdbx_description
1 polymer ?
#
loop_
_entity_poly.entity_id
_entity_poly.type
_entity_poly.pdbx_seq_one_letter_code
_entity_poly.pdbx_strand_id
1 'polypeptide(L)'
;MKNYDPAFIAAVIALVMTLLNSKYSLAQDSISEAMLWQHRLLIFNVDNKQQLPQIDTEIRDEFNLQIITLIDTKAYLIDSNDNYQQLSAAHYSELSKNYSQAQHAWLIGLDGGVKANYPIDSFDLDAVASLINTMPMRQRQLQQQ
;
A
#
# COMPACT_ATOMS: atom_id res chain seq x y z
N MET A 1 -38.49 -36.88 -25.10
CA MET A 1 -37.21 -36.36 -24.58
C MET A 1 -36.43 -35.80 -25.76
N LYS A 2 -36.06 -34.51 -25.75
CA LYS A 2 -35.28 -33.92 -26.84
C LYS A 2 -33.81 -34.31 -26.62
N ASN A 3 -33.26 -35.13 -27.53
CA ASN A 3 -31.83 -35.42 -27.57
C ASN A 3 -31.13 -34.19 -28.15
N TYR A 4 -30.38 -33.49 -27.30
CA TYR A 4 -29.53 -32.40 -27.75
C TYR A 4 -28.26 -32.97 -28.36
N ASP A 5 -27.87 -32.43 -29.51
CA ASP A 5 -26.64 -32.81 -30.20
C ASP A 5 -25.43 -32.53 -29.27
N PRO A 6 -24.57 -33.51 -28.98
CA PRO A 6 -23.38 -33.32 -28.15
C PRO A 6 -22.46 -32.21 -28.67
N ALA A 7 -22.44 -31.95 -29.98
CA ALA A 7 -21.68 -30.84 -30.57
C ALA A 7 -22.27 -29.47 -30.20
N PHE A 8 -23.60 -29.38 -30.09
CA PHE A 8 -24.28 -28.15 -29.65
C PHE A 8 -24.02 -27.88 -28.16
N ILE A 9 -24.04 -28.92 -27.32
CA ILE A 9 -23.70 -28.79 -25.90
C ILE A 9 -22.24 -28.35 -25.72
N ALA A 10 -21.31 -28.94 -26.48
CA ALA A 10 -19.90 -28.57 -26.44
C ALA A 10 -19.67 -27.11 -26.86
N ALA A 11 -20.38 -26.62 -27.89
CA ALA A 11 -20.28 -25.24 -28.34
C ALA A 11 -20.82 -24.24 -27.29
N VAL A 12 -21.90 -24.57 -26.60
CA VAL A 12 -22.44 -23.73 -25.50
C VAL A 12 -21.48 -23.68 -24.32
N ILE A 13 -20.89 -24.82 -23.94
CA ILE A 13 -19.89 -24.87 -22.85
C ILE A 13 -18.64 -24.06 -23.23
N ALA A 14 -18.15 -24.19 -24.46
CA ALA A 14 -17.02 -23.41 -24.94
C ALA A 14 -17.32 -21.90 -24.92
N LEU A 15 -18.52 -21.47 -25.35
CA LEU A 15 -18.93 -20.07 -25.33
C LEU A 15 -19.01 -19.50 -23.90
N VAL A 16 -19.55 -20.27 -22.94
CA VAL A 16 -19.59 -19.87 -21.51
C VAL A 16 -18.17 -19.75 -20.93
N MET A 17 -17.26 -20.66 -21.28
CA MET A 17 -15.85 -20.60 -20.85
C MET A 17 -15.12 -19.37 -21.43
N THR A 18 -15.36 -19.00 -22.69
CA THR A 18 -14.72 -17.81 -23.31
C THR A 18 -15.27 -16.50 -22.73
N LEU A 19 -16.56 -16.46 -22.38
CA LEU A 19 -17.19 -15.31 -21.73
C LEU A 19 -16.76 -15.13 -20.26
N LEU A 20 -16.38 -16.21 -19.59
CA LEU A 20 -15.81 -16.15 -18.23
C LEU A 20 -14.34 -15.70 -18.24
N ASN A 21 -13.56 -16.04 -19.27
CA ASN A 21 -12.16 -15.61 -19.37
C ASN A 21 -11.99 -14.12 -19.73
N SER A 22 -13.01 -13.47 -20.29
CA SER A 22 -12.95 -12.07 -20.71
C SER A 22 -13.32 -11.06 -19.62
N LYS A 23 -13.65 -11.50 -18.40
CA LYS A 23 -13.94 -10.62 -17.25
C LYS A 23 -12.89 -10.65 -16.13
N TYR A 24 -11.82 -11.43 -16.30
CA TYR A 24 -10.63 -11.36 -15.44
C TYR A 24 -9.51 -10.57 -16.11
N SER A 25 -9.81 -9.39 -16.64
CA SER A 25 -8.85 -8.30 -16.50
C SER A 25 -8.97 -7.83 -15.04
N LEU A 26 -8.44 -8.64 -14.12
CA LEU A 26 -8.00 -8.12 -12.84
C LEU A 26 -7.04 -7.01 -13.23
N ALA A 27 -7.47 -5.76 -13.05
CA ALA A 27 -6.57 -4.63 -13.00
C ALA A 27 -5.45 -5.07 -12.07
N GLN A 28 -4.27 -5.25 -12.66
CA GLN A 28 -3.07 -5.60 -11.96
C GLN A 28 -2.63 -4.35 -11.21
N ASP A 29 -3.37 -4.00 -10.16
CA ASP A 29 -2.97 -3.02 -9.15
C ASP A 29 -1.96 -3.70 -8.22
N SER A 30 -0.91 -4.27 -8.81
CA SER A 30 0.37 -4.34 -8.12
C SER A 30 0.78 -2.89 -7.93
N ILE A 31 1.03 -2.46 -6.69
CA ILE A 31 1.89 -1.31 -6.50
C ILE A 31 3.18 -1.76 -7.15
N SER A 32 3.49 -1.22 -8.33
CA SER A 32 4.73 -1.60 -9.00
C SER A 32 5.87 -1.38 -7.99
N GLU A 33 6.83 -2.31 -7.92
CA GLU A 33 7.99 -2.11 -7.04
C GLU A 33 8.57 -0.70 -7.26
N ALA A 34 8.62 -0.24 -8.51
CA ALA A 34 9.01 1.11 -8.89
C ALA A 34 8.28 2.24 -8.13
N MET A 35 6.99 2.08 -7.80
CA MET A 35 6.20 3.07 -7.05
C MET A 35 6.50 3.06 -5.55
N LEU A 36 6.81 1.89 -4.97
CA LEU A 36 7.25 1.78 -3.56
C LEU A 36 8.61 2.43 -3.33
N TRP A 37 9.53 2.34 -4.30
CA TRP A 37 10.92 2.82 -4.15
C TRP A 37 11.13 4.29 -4.53
N GLN A 38 10.13 4.95 -5.12
CA GLN A 38 10.17 6.39 -5.40
C GLN A 38 9.77 7.25 -4.19
N HIS A 39 9.07 6.66 -3.22
CA HIS A 39 8.54 7.34 -2.05
C HIS A 39 9.18 6.82 -0.78
N ARG A 40 9.22 7.65 0.25
CA ARG A 40 9.43 7.15 1.62
C ARG A 40 8.10 6.59 2.08
N LEU A 41 8.08 5.41 2.69
CA LEU A 41 6.83 4.82 3.16
C LEU A 41 6.64 5.09 4.64
N LEU A 42 5.43 5.49 5.01
CA LEU A 42 4.98 5.53 6.39
C LEU A 42 3.88 4.48 6.55
N ILE A 43 4.21 3.39 7.23
CA ILE A 43 3.32 2.25 7.37
C ILE A 43 2.75 2.27 8.78
N PHE A 44 1.43 2.34 8.92
CA PHE A 44 0.73 2.24 10.19
C PHE A 44 0.09 0.87 10.32
N ASN A 45 0.23 0.21 11.46
CA ASN A 45 -0.53 -0.99 11.81
C ASN A 45 -1.37 -0.67 13.03
N VAL A 46 -2.66 -0.47 12.81
CA VAL A 46 -3.62 0.00 13.82
C VAL A 46 -4.89 -0.83 13.76
N ASP A 47 -5.55 -0.96 14.90
CA ASP A 47 -6.81 -1.72 15.00
C ASP A 47 -7.97 -0.99 14.31
N ASN A 48 -7.93 0.34 14.26
CA ASN A 48 -8.96 1.14 13.61
C ASN A 48 -8.44 2.47 13.05
N LYS A 49 -9.21 3.07 12.13
CA LYS A 49 -8.84 4.31 11.45
C LYS A 49 -8.72 5.51 12.40
N GLN A 50 -9.44 5.52 13.51
CA GLN A 50 -9.45 6.62 14.47
C GLN A 50 -8.14 6.72 15.26
N GLN A 51 -7.30 5.69 15.21
CA GLN A 51 -5.95 5.68 15.78
C GLN A 51 -4.89 6.23 14.82
N LEU A 52 -5.26 6.52 13.56
CA LEU A 52 -4.32 7.13 12.62
C LEU A 52 -4.03 8.58 13.05
N PRO A 53 -2.75 8.94 13.18
CA PRO A 53 -2.38 10.33 13.40
C PRO A 53 -2.76 11.17 12.17
N GLN A 54 -3.09 12.44 12.39
CA GLN A 54 -3.20 13.37 11.28
C GLN A 54 -1.83 13.60 10.67
N ILE A 55 -1.75 13.52 9.34
CA ILE A 55 -0.52 13.78 8.62
C ILE A 55 -0.68 15.11 7.88
N ASP A 56 0.19 16.06 8.20
CA ASP A 56 0.25 17.33 7.51
C ASP A 56 0.63 17.12 6.04
N THR A 57 -0.16 17.69 5.13
CA THR A 57 0.04 17.57 3.68
C THR A 57 1.35 18.22 3.22
N GLU A 58 1.77 19.32 3.83
CA GLU A 58 3.03 20.00 3.51
C GLU A 58 4.23 19.11 3.86
N ILE A 59 4.23 18.52 5.07
CA ILE A 59 5.29 17.58 5.49
C ILE A 59 5.29 16.35 4.59
N ARG A 60 4.11 15.82 4.28
CA ARG A 60 3.96 14.68 3.39
C ARG A 60 4.60 14.93 2.03
N ASP A 61 4.29 16.06 1.41
CA ASP A 61 4.76 16.42 0.08
C ASP A 61 6.26 16.78 0.10
N GLU A 62 6.72 17.54 1.10
CA GLU A 62 8.14 17.92 1.26
C GLU A 62 9.06 16.70 1.33
N PHE A 63 8.63 15.67 2.06
CA PHE A 63 9.41 14.44 2.27
C PHE A 63 9.05 13.30 1.32
N ASN A 64 8.14 13.54 0.38
CA ASN A 64 7.62 12.54 -0.56
C ASN A 64 7.16 11.26 0.16
N LEU A 65 6.32 11.44 1.18
CA LEU A 65 5.79 10.37 2.02
C LEU A 65 4.55 9.72 1.38
N GLN A 66 4.59 8.40 1.30
CA GLN A 66 3.47 7.57 0.92
C GLN A 66 2.97 6.80 2.14
N ILE A 67 1.70 6.98 2.47
CA ILE A 67 1.12 6.45 3.69
C ILE A 67 0.37 5.16 3.39
N ILE A 68 0.72 4.09 4.10
CA ILE A 68 0.02 2.82 4.05
C ILE A 68 -0.51 2.51 5.44
N THR A 69 -1.76 2.06 5.55
CA THR A 69 -2.32 1.59 6.82
C THR A 69 -2.79 0.15 6.72
N LEU A 70 -2.47 -0.64 7.74
CA LEU A 70 -2.89 -2.02 7.93
C LEU A 70 -3.98 -2.03 9.00
N ILE A 71 -5.21 -2.40 8.62
CA ILE A 71 -6.40 -2.42 9.48
C ILE A 71 -7.22 -3.66 9.14
N ASP A 72 -7.63 -4.44 10.14
CA ASP A 72 -8.54 -5.58 10.00
C ASP A 72 -8.22 -6.49 8.80
N THR A 73 -6.97 -6.94 8.71
CA THR A 73 -6.46 -7.81 7.62
C THR A 73 -6.41 -7.21 6.22
N LYS A 74 -6.51 -5.88 6.12
CA LYS A 74 -6.45 -5.14 4.85
C LYS A 74 -5.34 -4.11 4.91
N ALA A 75 -4.77 -3.83 3.74
CA ALA A 75 -3.83 -2.73 3.57
C ALA A 75 -4.50 -1.65 2.71
N TYR A 76 -4.30 -0.40 3.07
CA TYR A 76 -4.82 0.76 2.36
C TYR A 76 -3.69 1.73 2.08
N LEU A 77 -3.60 2.20 0.85
CA LEU A 77 -2.84 3.38 0.50
C LEU A 77 -3.72 4.61 0.76
N ILE A 78 -3.18 5.61 1.45
CA ILE A 78 -3.86 6.88 1.70
C ILE A 78 -3.29 7.92 0.74
N ASP A 79 -4.12 8.56 -0.09
CA ASP A 79 -3.70 9.65 -0.99
C ASP A 79 -3.66 11.01 -0.26
N SER A 80 -3.21 12.08 -0.91
CA SER A 80 -3.07 13.42 -0.30
C SER A 80 -4.40 14.09 0.06
N ASN A 81 -5.53 13.52 -0.37
CA ASN A 81 -6.88 13.98 -0.05
C ASN A 81 -7.54 13.07 1.01
N ASP A 82 -6.75 12.26 1.72
CA ASP A 82 -7.21 11.26 2.69
C ASP A 82 -8.16 10.19 2.12
N ASN A 83 -8.12 9.94 0.80
CA ASN A 83 -8.85 8.83 0.21
C ASN A 83 -8.11 7.52 0.46
N TYR A 84 -8.88 6.49 0.78
CA TYR A 84 -8.36 5.14 1.05
C TYR A 84 -8.51 4.27 -0.18
N GLN A 85 -7.39 3.96 -0.84
CA GLN A 85 -7.33 2.95 -1.87
C GLN A 85 -6.93 1.61 -1.25
N GLN A 86 -7.83 0.63 -1.30
CA GLN A 86 -7.51 -0.70 -0.79
C GLN A 86 -6.48 -1.37 -1.70
N LEU A 87 -5.43 -1.91 -1.08
CA LEU A 87 -4.41 -2.70 -1.74
C LEU A 87 -4.82 -4.18 -1.83
N SER A 88 -4.18 -4.90 -2.76
CA SER A 88 -4.39 -6.34 -2.90
C SER A 88 -4.08 -7.10 -1.59
N ALA A 89 -4.74 -8.25 -1.41
CA ALA A 89 -4.48 -9.13 -0.26
C ALA A 89 -3.03 -9.64 -0.22
N ALA A 90 -2.36 -9.72 -1.38
CA ALA A 90 -0.94 -10.08 -1.47
C ALA A 90 -0.06 -9.02 -0.79
N HIS A 91 -0.28 -7.74 -1.06
CA HIS A 91 0.45 -6.66 -0.37
C HIS A 91 0.19 -6.67 1.12
N TYR A 92 -1.06 -6.89 1.56
CA TYR A 92 -1.33 -7.02 2.98
C TYR A 92 -0.53 -8.18 3.60
N SER A 93 -0.53 -9.36 2.96
CA SER A 93 0.20 -10.53 3.45
C SER A 93 1.71 -10.27 3.56
N GLU A 94 2.29 -9.51 2.63
CA GLU A 94 3.69 -9.13 2.68
C GLU A 94 3.98 -8.11 3.78
N LEU A 95 3.20 -7.02 3.81
CA LEU A 95 3.37 -5.94 4.78
C LEU A 95 3.13 -6.41 6.20
N SER A 96 2.09 -7.20 6.44
CA SER A 96 1.78 -7.73 7.79
C SER A 96 2.80 -8.74 8.30
N LYS A 97 3.59 -9.38 7.44
CA LYS A 97 4.72 -10.23 7.87
C LYS A 97 5.90 -9.41 8.38
N ASN A 98 6.22 -8.33 7.67
CA ASN A 98 7.38 -7.49 7.95
C ASN A 98 7.09 -6.41 9.02
N TYR A 99 5.83 -6.00 9.14
CA TYR A 99 5.35 -4.91 9.98
C TYR A 99 4.18 -5.37 10.87
N SER A 100 4.40 -6.49 11.57
CA SER A 100 3.35 -7.24 12.28
C SER A 100 2.94 -6.65 13.63
N GLN A 101 3.73 -5.74 14.20
CA GLN A 101 3.50 -5.21 15.53
C GLN A 101 2.27 -4.29 15.56
N ALA A 102 1.20 -4.72 16.23
CA ALA A 102 0.01 -3.88 16.36
C ALA A 102 0.34 -2.55 17.07
N GLN A 103 -0.41 -1.51 16.74
CA GLN A 103 -0.25 -0.16 17.31
C GLN A 103 1.14 0.41 17.09
N HIS A 104 1.73 0.21 15.91
CA HIS A 104 3.03 0.76 15.53
C HIS A 104 3.01 1.45 14.16
N ALA A 105 3.96 2.36 13.99
CA ALA A 105 4.26 3.04 12.75
C ALA A 105 5.71 2.80 12.33
N TRP A 106 5.95 2.49 11.06
CA TRP A 106 7.29 2.31 10.50
C TRP A 106 7.59 3.35 9.44
N LEU A 107 8.76 3.94 9.54
CA LEU A 107 9.33 4.78 8.49
C LEU A 107 10.27 3.95 7.64
N ILE A 108 9.98 3.85 6.34
CA ILE A 108 10.81 3.18 5.34
C ILE A 108 11.49 4.24 4.47
N GLY A 109 12.80 4.14 4.34
CA GLY A 109 13.59 5.04 3.49
C GLY A 109 13.42 4.73 2.01
N LEU A 110 13.95 5.61 1.15
CA LEU A 110 14.01 5.41 -0.31
C LEU A 110 14.90 4.22 -0.73
N ASP A 111 15.72 3.72 0.20
CA ASP A 111 16.51 2.50 0.04
C ASP A 111 15.77 1.24 0.52
N GLY A 112 14.51 1.37 0.95
CA GLY A 112 13.64 0.35 1.56
C GLY A 112 14.07 -0.16 2.92
N GLY A 113 15.13 0.41 3.48
CA GLY A 113 15.51 0.10 4.84
C GLY A 113 14.50 0.70 5.81
N VAL A 114 14.11 -0.06 6.83
CA VAL A 114 13.41 0.48 7.99
C VAL A 114 14.34 1.47 8.69
N LYS A 115 13.88 2.71 8.85
CA LYS A 115 14.62 3.80 9.48
C LYS A 115 14.21 4.02 10.92
N ALA A 116 12.93 3.80 11.20
CA ALA A 116 12.40 3.87 12.55
C ALA A 116 11.12 3.06 12.69
N ASN A 117 10.83 2.72 13.94
CA ASN A 117 9.60 2.07 14.39
C ASN A 117 9.13 2.81 15.65
N TYR A 118 7.87 3.25 15.65
CA TYR A 118 7.28 4.05 16.71
C TYR A 118 6.02 3.36 17.23
N PRO A 119 5.87 3.21 18.55
CA PRO A 119 4.55 3.00 19.16
C PRO A 119 3.61 4.15 18.76
N ILE A 120 2.36 3.83 18.38
CA ILE A 120 1.37 4.82 17.87
C ILE A 120 1.07 5.91 18.89
N ASP A 121 1.02 5.58 20.17
CA ASP A 121 0.82 6.52 21.27
C ASP A 121 1.96 7.53 21.43
N SER A 122 3.13 7.23 20.89
CA SER A 122 4.33 8.07 20.88
C SER A 122 4.68 8.61 19.50
N PHE A 123 3.85 8.35 18.49
CA PHE A 123 4.12 8.78 17.12
C PHE A 123 4.06 10.30 17.02
N ASP A 124 5.13 10.88 16.47
CA ASP A 124 5.26 12.31 16.23
C ASP A 124 5.78 12.53 14.80
N LEU A 125 4.99 13.25 14.01
CA LEU A 125 5.30 13.55 12.63
C LEU A 125 6.52 14.50 12.51
N ASP A 126 6.70 15.42 13.45
CA ASP A 126 7.84 16.33 13.45
C ASP A 126 9.15 15.59 13.75
N ALA A 127 9.09 14.58 14.62
CA ALA A 127 10.21 13.67 14.87
C ALA A 127 10.55 12.85 13.61
N VAL A 128 9.54 12.38 12.87
CA VAL A 128 9.74 11.71 11.58
C VAL A 128 10.41 12.64 10.56
N ALA A 129 9.90 13.86 10.39
CA ALA A 129 10.47 14.88 9.50
C ALA A 129 11.93 15.19 9.86
N SER A 130 12.20 15.39 11.15
CA SER A 130 13.55 15.62 11.68
C SER A 130 14.48 14.45 11.37
N LEU A 131 14.04 13.22 11.56
CA LEU A 131 14.81 12.03 11.22
C LEU A 131 15.11 11.98 9.71
N ILE A 132 14.11 12.23 8.85
CA ILE A 132 14.29 12.25 7.40
C ILE A 132 15.35 13.27 6.99
N ASN A 133 15.34 14.46 7.60
CA ASN A 133 16.34 15.49 7.35
C ASN A 133 17.76 15.03 7.67
N THR A 134 17.97 14.12 8.62
CA THR A 134 19.32 13.58 8.89
C THR A 134 19.78 12.51 7.89
N MET A 135 18.89 12.00 7.03
CA MET A 135 19.22 10.90 6.13
C MET A 135 20.14 11.34 4.99
N PRO A 136 21.17 10.53 4.62
CA PRO A 136 22.12 10.90 3.57
C PRO A 136 21.47 11.17 2.20
N MET A 137 20.38 10.48 1.87
CA MET A 137 19.64 10.75 0.64
C MET A 137 18.90 12.09 0.68
N ARG A 138 18.32 12.46 1.82
CA ARG A 138 17.67 13.77 2.00
C ARG A 138 18.69 14.90 1.93
N GLN A 139 19.84 14.73 2.58
CA GLN A 139 20.94 15.69 2.51
C GLN A 139 21.41 15.93 1.07
N ARG A 140 21.51 14.88 0.25
CA ARG A 140 21.81 15.01 -1.18
C ARG A 140 20.72 15.74 -1.96
N GLN A 141 19.45 15.51 -1.65
CA GLN A 141 18.32 16.23 -2.27
C GLN A 141 18.40 17.72 -1.97
N LEU A 142 18.68 18.10 -0.72
CA LEU A 142 18.79 19.49 -0.29
C LEU A 142 19.99 20.23 -0.93
N GLN A 143 21.07 19.51 -1.26
CA GLN A 143 22.23 20.08 -1.95
C GLN A 143 22.02 20.29 -3.46
N GLN A 144 20.96 19.69 -4.03
CA GLN A 144 20.63 19.76 -5.45
C GLN A 144 19.49 20.75 -5.76
N GLN A 145 18.92 21.39 -4.74
CA GLN A 145 17.93 22.46 -4.83
C GLN A 145 18.60 23.83 -4.82
#